data_AF-A0A146L842-F1
#
_entry.id   AF-A0A146L842-F1
#
_cell.length_a   1.000
_cell.length_b   1.000
_cell.length_c   1.000
_cell.angle_alpha   90.00
_cell.angle_beta   90.00
_cell.angle_gamma   90.00
#
_symmetry.space_group_name_H-M   'P 1'
#
loop_
_entity.id
_entity.type
_entity.pdbx_description
1 polymer ?
#
loop_
_entity_poly.entity_id
_entity_poly.type
_entity_poly.pdbx_seq_one_letter_code
_entity_poly.pdbx_strand_id
1 'polypeptide(L)'
;KQNEQSLKNFDLSELRTLLSDKAIQICQTVLKRMCELLAPLAVSAILEHEAVMGISPPRSSPFMDILLQLLTTFNRTLNVHGVDPHLVGQLFMQLFYYLSANALNSLMVRKDFCHWSRGMKILCNLSYLEDWARVEKVQDSRVEEMLAPMKQAAQLLQVRKYECDVDSLIERCSKLTPTQVRSHPSNSIVEI
;
A
#
# COMPACT_ATOMS: atom_id res chain seq x y z
N LYS A 1 -33.42 14.80 -22.56
CA LYS A 1 -33.74 14.65 -21.12
C LYS A 1 -32.61 15.09 -20.18
N GLN A 2 -31.39 14.50 -20.13
CA GLN A 2 -30.28 15.05 -19.32
C GLN A 2 -29.77 16.41 -19.84
N ASN A 3 -29.61 16.56 -21.16
CA ASN A 3 -29.14 17.82 -21.78
C ASN A 3 -30.10 19.01 -21.59
N GLU A 4 -31.36 18.76 -21.21
CA GLU A 4 -32.34 19.81 -20.93
C GLU A 4 -32.15 20.42 -19.52
N GLN A 5 -31.39 19.76 -18.65
CA GLN A 5 -31.12 20.18 -17.27
C GLN A 5 -29.84 21.01 -17.13
N SER A 6 -29.17 21.36 -18.24
CA SER A 6 -27.95 22.17 -18.18
C SER A 6 -28.25 23.61 -17.76
N LEU A 7 -27.38 24.15 -16.92
CA LEU A 7 -27.41 25.57 -16.57
C LEU A 7 -26.98 26.39 -17.78
N LYS A 8 -27.81 27.37 -18.16
CA LYS A 8 -27.60 28.18 -19.38
C LYS A 8 -27.07 29.59 -19.11
N ASN A 9 -27.18 30.07 -17.88
CA ASN A 9 -27.01 31.49 -17.54
C ASN A 9 -25.84 31.77 -16.59
N PHE A 10 -25.16 30.75 -16.06
CA PHE A 10 -24.08 30.90 -15.08
C PHE A 10 -22.88 30.05 -15.47
N ASP A 11 -21.70 30.67 -15.47
CA ASP A 11 -20.43 29.95 -15.50
C ASP A 11 -20.07 29.52 -14.08
N LEU A 12 -19.85 28.21 -13.89
CA LEU A 12 -19.52 27.62 -12.61
C LEU A 12 -18.06 27.14 -12.55
N SER A 13 -17.22 27.57 -13.48
CA SER A 13 -15.82 27.11 -13.57
C SER A 13 -15.04 27.37 -12.28
N GLU A 14 -15.16 28.57 -11.68
CA GLU A 14 -14.50 28.89 -10.41
C GLU A 14 -15.01 28.03 -9.24
N LEU A 15 -16.33 27.82 -9.16
CA LEU A 15 -16.92 26.97 -8.13
C LEU A 15 -16.50 25.51 -8.31
N ARG A 16 -16.42 25.02 -9.55
CA ARG A 16 -15.92 23.67 -9.86
C ARG A 16 -14.49 23.51 -9.38
N THR A 17 -13.60 24.47 -9.66
CA THR A 17 -12.22 24.45 -9.16
C THR A 17 -12.18 24.42 -7.63
N LEU A 18 -12.95 25.27 -6.96
CA LEU A 18 -13.01 25.29 -5.49
C LEU A 18 -13.52 23.95 -4.91
N LEU A 19 -14.53 23.35 -5.52
CA LEU A 19 -15.06 22.05 -5.12
C LEU A 19 -14.05 20.93 -5.37
N SER A 20 -13.33 20.95 -6.49
CA SER A 20 -12.25 20.02 -6.78
C SER A 20 -11.12 20.12 -5.75
N ASP A 21 -10.67 21.33 -5.43
CA ASP A 21 -9.64 21.55 -4.40
C ASP A 21 -10.07 21.02 -3.04
N LYS A 22 -11.35 21.20 -2.69
CA LYS A 22 -11.91 20.64 -1.44
C LYS A 22 -12.03 19.12 -1.48
N ALA A 23 -12.43 18.54 -2.60
CA ALA A 23 -12.48 17.09 -2.76
C ALA A 23 -11.08 16.47 -2.59
N ILE A 24 -10.05 17.09 -3.17
CA ILE A 24 -8.64 16.65 -3.03
C ILE A 24 -8.21 16.69 -1.56
N GLN A 25 -8.49 17.79 -0.84
CA GLN A 25 -8.17 17.92 0.59
C GLN A 25 -8.84 16.83 1.44
N ILE A 26 -10.11 16.51 1.14
CA ILE A 26 -10.84 15.44 1.82
C ILE A 26 -10.18 14.09 1.53
N CYS A 27 -9.88 13.77 0.27
CA CYS A 27 -9.24 12.51 -0.13
C CYS A 27 -7.88 12.33 0.54
N GLN A 28 -7.06 13.38 0.58
CA GLN A 28 -5.76 13.36 1.27
C GLN A 28 -5.91 13.13 2.78
N THR A 29 -6.92 13.74 3.40
CA THR A 29 -7.21 13.56 4.83
C THR A 29 -7.63 12.12 5.12
N VAL A 30 -8.51 11.56 4.28
CA VAL A 30 -8.95 10.16 4.37
C VAL A 30 -7.75 9.22 4.22
N LEU A 31 -6.94 9.39 3.18
CA LEU A 31 -5.75 8.58 2.93
C LEU A 31 -4.79 8.62 4.13
N LYS A 32 -4.49 9.83 4.63
CA LYS A 32 -3.62 10.00 5.80
C LYS A 32 -4.15 9.24 7.00
N ARG A 33 -5.46 9.33 7.27
CA ARG A 33 -6.08 8.62 8.39
C ARG A 33 -5.98 7.10 8.25
N MET A 34 -6.19 6.59 7.03
CA MET A 34 -6.03 5.15 6.75
C MET A 34 -4.58 4.70 6.98
N CYS A 35 -3.59 5.47 6.51
CA CYS A 35 -2.17 5.19 6.75
C CYS A 35 -1.82 5.16 8.24
N GLU A 36 -2.30 6.12 9.03
CA GLU A 36 -2.10 6.16 10.49
C GLU A 36 -2.61 4.89 11.19
N LEU A 37 -3.75 4.35 10.73
CA LEU A 37 -4.34 3.12 11.27
C LEU A 37 -3.56 1.87 10.85
N LEU A 38 -2.93 1.88 9.67
CA LEU A 38 -2.11 0.77 9.16
C LEU A 38 -0.67 0.77 9.70
N ALA A 39 -0.15 1.94 10.10
CA ALA A 39 1.22 2.12 10.57
C ALA A 39 1.70 1.07 11.58
N PRO A 40 0.95 0.74 12.67
CA PRO A 40 1.40 -0.25 13.65
C PRO A 40 1.41 -1.69 13.10
N LEU A 41 0.64 -1.97 12.04
CA LEU A 41 0.50 -3.31 11.46
C LEU A 41 1.54 -3.58 10.37
N ALA A 42 2.02 -2.55 9.67
CA ALA A 42 2.95 -2.70 8.56
C ALA A 42 4.18 -3.54 8.93
N VAL A 43 4.77 -3.24 10.09
CA VAL A 43 5.96 -3.94 10.57
C VAL A 43 5.62 -5.34 11.10
N SER A 44 4.65 -5.44 12.00
CA SER A 44 4.36 -6.72 12.65
C SER A 44 3.80 -7.75 11.66
N ALA A 45 2.94 -7.31 10.75
CA ALA A 45 2.28 -8.19 9.81
C ALA A 45 3.19 -8.59 8.62
N ILE A 46 4.07 -7.69 8.14
CA ILE A 46 4.95 -7.98 7.00
C ILE A 46 6.28 -8.60 7.43
N LEU A 47 6.90 -8.13 8.53
CA LEU A 47 8.27 -8.48 8.91
C LEU A 47 8.40 -9.42 10.12
N GLU A 48 7.59 -9.26 11.16
CA GLU A 48 7.85 -9.87 12.47
C GLU A 48 7.21 -11.24 12.61
N HIS A 49 5.97 -11.40 12.15
CA HIS A 49 5.25 -12.64 12.33
C HIS A 49 5.41 -13.58 11.13
N GLU A 50 5.80 -14.80 11.44
CA GLU A 50 5.98 -15.86 10.46
C GLU A 50 4.62 -16.43 10.05
N ALA A 51 4.40 -16.58 8.75
CA ALA A 51 3.40 -17.52 8.28
C ALA A 51 3.76 -18.91 8.84
N VAL A 52 2.78 -19.61 9.41
CA VAL A 52 3.02 -20.91 10.03
C VAL A 52 3.25 -21.93 8.91
N MET A 53 4.52 -22.21 8.62
CA MET A 53 4.94 -23.18 7.61
C MET A 53 5.09 -24.55 8.30
N GLY A 54 4.25 -25.52 7.94
CA GLY A 54 4.24 -26.87 8.51
C GLY A 54 3.51 -27.88 7.62
N ILE A 55 3.09 -29.01 8.19
CA ILE A 55 2.37 -30.10 7.49
C ILE A 55 0.95 -29.65 7.03
N SER A 56 0.51 -28.49 7.51
CA SER A 56 -0.77 -27.85 7.17
C SER A 56 -0.59 -26.83 6.05
N PRO A 57 -1.65 -26.49 5.28
CA PRO A 57 -1.58 -25.39 4.34
C PRO A 57 -1.10 -24.11 5.03
N PRO A 58 -0.26 -23.29 4.37
CA PRO A 58 0.30 -22.08 4.95
C PRO A 58 -0.83 -21.18 5.46
N ARG A 59 -0.75 -20.81 6.74
CA ARG A 59 -1.71 -19.90 7.39
C ARG A 59 -1.06 -18.54 7.63
N SER A 60 -1.82 -17.50 7.35
CA SER A 60 -1.47 -16.12 7.69
C SER A 60 -1.27 -15.97 9.20
N SER A 61 -0.44 -15.00 9.58
CA SER A 61 -0.27 -14.66 11.00
C SER A 61 -1.49 -13.87 11.50
N PRO A 62 -1.77 -13.88 12.83
CA PRO A 62 -2.88 -13.07 13.39
C PRO A 62 -2.78 -11.58 13.05
N PHE A 63 -1.55 -11.05 12.93
CA PHE A 63 -1.32 -9.65 12.54
C PHE A 63 -1.62 -9.40 11.07
N MET A 64 -1.33 -10.37 10.20
CA MET A 64 -1.75 -10.34 8.80
C MET A 64 -3.27 -10.40 8.71
N ASP A 65 -3.94 -11.27 9.47
CA ASP A 65 -5.41 -11.33 9.49
C ASP A 65 -6.04 -10.00 9.91
N ILE A 66 -5.50 -9.35 10.95
CA ILE A 66 -5.95 -8.02 11.40
C ILE A 66 -5.74 -6.97 10.29
N LEU A 67 -4.59 -7.00 9.62
CA LEU A 67 -4.30 -6.09 8.49
C LEU A 67 -5.30 -6.28 7.36
N LEU A 68 -5.54 -7.51 6.92
CA LEU A 68 -6.49 -7.83 5.86
C LEU A 68 -7.93 -7.46 6.25
N GLN A 69 -8.32 -7.67 7.51
CA GLN A 69 -9.63 -7.27 8.02
C GLN A 69 -9.81 -5.75 8.01
N LEU A 70 -8.77 -4.99 8.35
CA LEU A 70 -8.80 -3.53 8.29
C LEU A 70 -8.92 -3.03 6.85
N LEU A 71 -8.13 -3.58 5.91
CA LEU A 71 -8.25 -3.27 4.48
C LEU A 71 -9.65 -3.60 3.95
N THR A 72 -10.23 -4.73 4.36
CA THR A 72 -11.61 -5.11 4.03
C THR A 72 -12.62 -4.09 4.55
N THR A 73 -12.43 -3.63 5.78
CA THR A 73 -13.29 -2.61 6.41
C THR A 73 -13.24 -1.30 5.64
N PHE A 74 -12.05 -0.87 5.22
CA PHE A 74 -11.88 0.29 4.35
C PHE A 74 -12.59 0.13 3.01
N ASN A 75 -12.37 -1.00 2.31
CA ASN A 75 -12.99 -1.26 1.01
C ASN A 75 -14.52 -1.22 1.12
N ARG A 76 -15.08 -1.92 2.11
CA ARG A 76 -16.54 -1.92 2.36
C ARG A 76 -17.08 -0.54 2.68
N THR A 77 -16.39 0.22 3.54
CA THR A 77 -16.83 1.55 3.94
C THR A 77 -16.87 2.50 2.74
N LEU A 78 -15.83 2.53 1.91
CA LEU A 78 -15.77 3.37 0.71
C LEU A 78 -16.89 3.00 -0.29
N ASN A 79 -17.13 1.69 -0.50
CA ASN A 79 -18.18 1.22 -1.39
C ASN A 79 -19.60 1.54 -0.88
N VAL A 80 -19.87 1.38 0.42
CA VAL A 80 -21.18 1.70 1.02
C VAL A 80 -21.49 3.20 0.93
N HIS A 81 -20.46 4.05 0.99
CA HIS A 81 -20.61 5.50 0.82
C HIS A 81 -20.62 5.95 -0.66
N GLY A 82 -20.57 5.01 -1.62
CA GLY A 82 -20.66 5.32 -3.05
C GLY A 82 -19.46 6.11 -3.58
N VAL A 83 -18.28 5.94 -2.98
CA VAL A 83 -17.05 6.55 -3.47
C VAL A 83 -16.72 5.98 -4.85
N ASP A 84 -16.29 6.85 -5.77
CA ASP A 84 -15.96 6.46 -7.14
C ASP A 84 -14.94 5.30 -7.16
N PRO A 85 -15.20 4.20 -7.90
CA PRO A 85 -14.31 3.03 -7.92
C PRO A 85 -12.87 3.34 -8.36
N HIS A 86 -12.68 4.32 -9.24
CA HIS A 86 -11.34 4.76 -9.64
C HIS A 86 -10.59 5.38 -8.47
N LEU A 87 -11.26 6.24 -7.70
CA LEU A 87 -10.70 6.84 -6.49
C LEU A 87 -10.41 5.78 -5.42
N VAL A 88 -11.29 4.79 -5.25
CA VAL A 88 -11.03 3.64 -4.36
C VAL A 88 -9.74 2.93 -4.77
N GLY A 89 -9.58 2.62 -6.06
CA GLY A 89 -8.36 2.00 -6.59
C GLY A 89 -7.12 2.84 -6.30
N GLN A 90 -7.17 4.15 -6.54
CA GLN A 90 -6.06 5.07 -6.25
C GLN A 90 -5.68 5.08 -4.77
N LEU A 91 -6.66 5.14 -3.86
CA LEU A 91 -6.42 5.09 -2.41
C LEU A 91 -5.68 3.80 -2.04
N PHE A 92 -6.14 2.64 -2.52
CA PHE A 92 -5.49 1.37 -2.20
C PHE A 92 -4.07 1.25 -2.77
N MET A 93 -3.78 1.81 -3.96
CA MET A 93 -2.41 1.84 -4.47
C MET A 93 -1.49 2.61 -3.52
N GLN A 94 -1.94 3.75 -3.01
CA GLN A 94 -1.19 4.53 -2.02
C GLN A 94 -1.01 3.76 -0.70
N LEU A 95 -2.01 2.99 -0.25
CA LEU A 95 -1.89 2.15 0.95
C LEU A 95 -0.88 1.02 0.77
N PHE A 96 -0.89 0.31 -0.36
CA PHE A 96 0.09 -0.76 -0.63
C PHE A 96 1.51 -0.21 -0.74
N TYR A 97 1.67 0.94 -1.39
CA TYR A 97 2.95 1.64 -1.44
C TYR A 97 3.43 2.03 -0.04
N TYR A 98 2.54 2.59 0.79
CA TYR A 98 2.84 2.96 2.17
C TYR A 98 3.28 1.76 3.01
N LEU A 99 2.56 0.64 2.94
CA LEU A 99 2.90 -0.61 3.63
C LEU A 99 4.29 -1.12 3.20
N SER A 100 4.53 -1.17 1.89
CA SER A 100 5.81 -1.58 1.28
C SER A 100 6.96 -0.69 1.75
N ALA A 101 6.81 0.63 1.66
CA ALA A 101 7.82 1.59 2.08
C ALA A 101 8.11 1.53 3.59
N ASN A 102 7.08 1.41 4.43
CA ASN A 102 7.25 1.37 5.88
C ASN A 102 7.92 0.06 6.34
N ALA A 103 7.55 -1.08 5.73
CA ALA A 103 8.22 -2.35 5.95
C ALA A 103 9.68 -2.30 5.47
N LEU A 104 9.94 -1.74 4.27
CA LEU A 104 11.29 -1.63 3.73
C LEU A 104 12.18 -0.73 4.60
N ASN A 105 11.67 0.42 5.04
CA ASN A 105 12.39 1.31 5.96
C ASN A 105 12.74 0.60 7.25
N SER A 106 11.79 -0.16 7.81
CA SER A 106 12.00 -0.92 9.04
C SER A 106 12.99 -2.08 8.87
N LEU A 107 13.04 -2.70 7.67
CA LEU A 107 14.02 -3.71 7.31
C LEU A 107 15.43 -3.10 7.21
N MET A 108 15.57 -1.92 6.58
CA MET A 108 16.86 -1.24 6.43
C MET A 108 17.46 -0.75 7.75
N VAL A 109 16.61 -0.29 8.68
CA VAL A 109 17.06 0.24 9.98
C VAL A 109 17.39 -0.89 10.97
N ARG A 110 16.65 -2.00 10.94
CA ARG A 110 16.77 -3.07 11.94
C ARG A 110 17.52 -4.27 11.35
N LYS A 111 18.84 -4.31 11.59
CA LYS A 111 19.74 -5.36 11.09
C LYS A 111 19.31 -6.80 11.47
N ASP A 112 18.57 -6.95 12.56
CA ASP A 112 18.03 -8.23 13.03
C ASP A 112 17.01 -8.87 12.05
N PHE A 113 16.49 -8.11 11.08
CA PHE A 113 15.60 -8.62 10.05
C PHE A 113 16.33 -9.05 8.77
N CYS A 114 17.63 -8.76 8.64
CA CYS A 114 18.43 -9.03 7.45
C CYS A 114 19.02 -10.45 7.42
N HIS A 115 18.17 -11.45 7.69
CA HIS A 115 18.54 -12.86 7.61
C HIS A 115 17.90 -13.55 6.40
N TRP A 116 18.66 -14.42 5.74
CA TRP A 116 18.23 -15.11 4.52
C TRP A 116 16.91 -15.90 4.68
N SER A 117 16.71 -16.50 5.86
CA SER A 117 15.51 -17.29 6.18
C SER A 117 14.23 -16.43 6.33
N ARG A 118 14.37 -15.10 6.52
CA ARG A 118 13.24 -14.17 6.59
C ARG A 118 12.73 -13.74 5.22
N GLY A 119 13.57 -13.79 4.18
CA GLY A 119 13.18 -13.41 2.83
C GLY A 119 12.00 -14.21 2.29
N MET A 120 11.96 -15.53 2.51
CA MET A 120 10.83 -16.37 2.09
C MET A 120 9.55 -16.03 2.85
N LYS A 121 9.66 -15.74 4.16
CA LYS A 121 8.52 -15.40 5.03
C LYS A 121 7.89 -14.07 4.62
N ILE A 122 8.72 -13.07 4.34
CA ILE A 122 8.26 -11.77 3.85
C ILE A 122 7.53 -11.94 2.50
N LEU A 123 8.07 -12.73 1.57
CA LEU A 123 7.38 -12.98 0.30
C LEU A 123 6.02 -13.66 0.48
N CYS A 124 5.92 -14.62 1.40
CA CYS A 124 4.64 -15.25 1.73
C CYS A 124 3.64 -14.27 2.38
N ASN A 125 4.12 -13.39 3.27
CA ASN A 125 3.27 -12.35 3.85
C ASN A 125 2.76 -11.36 2.79
N LEU A 126 3.59 -10.99 1.82
CA LEU A 126 3.21 -10.13 0.70
C LEU A 126 2.21 -10.82 -0.25
N SER A 127 2.31 -12.14 -0.46
CA SER A 127 1.34 -12.85 -1.30
C SER A 127 -0.07 -12.84 -0.72
N TYR A 128 -0.22 -12.83 0.62
CA TYR A 128 -1.55 -12.66 1.24
C TYR A 128 -2.17 -11.29 0.91
N LEU A 129 -1.38 -10.23 0.79
CA LEU A 129 -1.87 -8.91 0.37
C LEU A 129 -2.29 -8.91 -1.11
N GLU A 130 -1.51 -9.57 -1.97
CA GLU A 130 -1.82 -9.72 -3.40
C GLU A 130 -3.10 -10.56 -3.62
N ASP A 131 -3.25 -11.65 -2.87
CA ASP A 131 -4.44 -12.50 -2.90
C ASP A 131 -5.67 -11.78 -2.36
N TRP A 132 -5.52 -11.01 -1.29
CA TRP A 132 -6.60 -10.16 -0.77
C TRP A 132 -7.07 -9.15 -1.81
N ALA A 133 -6.13 -8.43 -2.45
CA ALA A 133 -6.45 -7.45 -3.49
C ALA A 133 -7.18 -8.11 -4.68
N ARG A 134 -6.82 -9.36 -5.00
CA ARG A 134 -7.50 -10.20 -6.00
C ARG A 134 -8.94 -10.50 -5.64
N VAL A 135 -9.17 -10.99 -4.43
CA VAL A 135 -10.50 -11.39 -3.95
C VAL A 135 -11.43 -10.19 -3.83
N GLU A 136 -10.93 -9.07 -3.29
CA GLU A 136 -11.71 -7.85 -3.06
C GLU A 136 -11.90 -7.00 -4.33
N LYS A 137 -11.39 -7.47 -5.48
CA LYS A 137 -11.47 -6.78 -6.78
C LYS A 137 -10.94 -5.34 -6.74
N VAL A 138 -10.01 -5.08 -5.83
CA VAL A 138 -9.17 -3.88 -5.81
C VAL A 138 -8.07 -4.01 -6.87
N GLN A 139 -8.11 -5.09 -7.66
CA GLN A 139 -7.14 -5.46 -8.68
C GLN A 139 -6.86 -4.32 -9.65
N ASP A 140 -5.65 -3.82 -9.47
CA ASP A 140 -4.90 -3.15 -10.48
C ASP A 140 -3.59 -3.93 -10.65
N SER A 141 -3.08 -4.09 -11.88
CA SER A 141 -1.72 -4.62 -12.10
C SER A 141 -0.68 -3.85 -11.30
N ARG A 142 -0.99 -2.60 -10.91
CA ARG A 142 -0.21 -1.75 -10.03
C ARG A 142 -0.01 -2.31 -8.62
N VAL A 143 -0.82 -3.24 -8.09
CA VAL A 143 -0.58 -3.81 -6.74
C VAL A 143 0.81 -4.46 -6.65
N GLU A 144 1.18 -5.24 -7.67
CA GLU A 144 2.49 -5.87 -7.73
C GLU A 144 3.61 -4.82 -7.80
N GLU A 145 3.37 -3.73 -8.55
CA GLU A 145 4.31 -2.61 -8.66
C GLU A 145 4.51 -1.89 -7.32
N MET A 146 3.42 -1.66 -6.56
CA MET A 146 3.48 -0.98 -5.26
C MET A 146 4.24 -1.80 -4.20
N LEU A 147 4.12 -3.14 -4.26
CA LEU A 147 4.81 -4.06 -3.37
C LEU A 147 6.22 -4.45 -3.88
N ALA A 148 6.57 -4.12 -5.12
CA ALA A 148 7.82 -4.53 -5.76
C ALA A 148 9.09 -4.17 -4.97
N PRO A 149 9.25 -2.96 -4.38
CA PRO A 149 10.45 -2.62 -3.63
C PRO A 149 10.71 -3.58 -2.45
N MET A 150 9.67 -3.92 -1.70
CA MET A 150 9.76 -4.86 -0.59
C MET A 150 9.98 -6.30 -1.07
N LYS A 151 9.31 -6.73 -2.15
CA LYS A 151 9.51 -8.06 -2.77
C LYS A 151 10.97 -8.24 -3.22
N GLN A 152 11.53 -7.23 -3.87
CA GLN A 152 12.92 -7.25 -4.34
C GLN A 152 13.90 -7.30 -3.17
N ALA A 153 13.69 -6.50 -2.12
CA ALA A 153 14.51 -6.57 -0.91
C ALA A 153 14.45 -7.98 -0.26
N ALA A 154 13.26 -8.56 -0.15
CA ALA A 154 13.08 -9.92 0.37
C ALA A 154 13.74 -11.00 -0.49
N GLN A 155 13.72 -10.86 -1.82
CA GLN A 155 14.44 -11.75 -2.75
C GLN A 155 15.95 -11.64 -2.56
N LEU A 156 16.49 -10.44 -2.36
CA LEU A 156 17.91 -10.23 -2.12
C LEU A 156 18.40 -10.89 -0.83
N LEU A 157 17.57 -10.92 0.21
CA LEU A 157 17.88 -11.66 1.43
C LEU A 157 18.10 -13.15 1.15
N GLN A 158 17.32 -13.76 0.25
CA GLN A 158 17.41 -15.21 -0.03
C GLN A 158 18.67 -15.59 -0.81
N VAL A 159 19.19 -14.67 -1.64
CA VAL A 159 20.40 -14.91 -2.43
C VAL A 159 21.66 -14.94 -1.55
N ARG A 160 21.64 -14.27 -0.39
CA ARG A 160 22.80 -14.13 0.50
C ARG A 160 22.69 -15.03 1.73
N LYS A 161 23.21 -16.25 1.61
CA LYS A 161 23.14 -17.29 2.66
C LYS A 161 23.95 -16.98 3.94
N TYR A 162 24.92 -16.06 3.89
CA TYR A 162 25.79 -15.73 5.02
C TYR A 162 25.93 -14.21 5.08
N GLU A 163 25.26 -13.60 6.06
CA GLU A 163 25.30 -12.17 6.43
C GLU A 163 25.01 -11.18 5.28
N CYS A 164 23.80 -10.63 5.29
CA CYS A 164 23.46 -9.59 4.34
C CYS A 164 24.27 -8.33 4.67
N ASP A 165 25.23 -7.97 3.81
CA ASP A 165 25.82 -6.63 3.81
C ASP A 165 24.73 -5.60 3.52
N VAL A 166 24.19 -5.04 4.61
CA VAL A 166 23.10 -4.07 4.63
C VAL A 166 23.43 -2.87 3.76
N ASP A 167 24.71 -2.51 3.63
CA ASP A 167 25.14 -1.34 2.85
C ASP A 167 24.87 -1.53 1.36
N SER A 168 25.10 -2.73 0.83
CA SER A 168 24.73 -3.04 -0.57
C SER A 168 23.21 -3.25 -0.80
N LEU A 169 22.45 -3.60 0.24
CA LEU A 169 20.97 -3.55 0.20
C LEU A 169 20.51 -2.10 0.13
N ILE A 170 21.06 -1.23 0.97
CA ILE A 170 20.79 0.21 0.98
C ILE A 170 21.17 0.83 -0.37
N GLU A 171 22.30 0.48 -0.97
CA GLU A 171 22.72 1.03 -2.28
C GLU A 171 21.76 0.62 -3.42
N ARG A 172 21.18 -0.58 -3.35
CA ARG A 172 20.23 -1.08 -4.35
C ARG A 172 18.79 -0.60 -4.07
N CYS A 173 18.38 -0.54 -2.81
CA CYS A 173 17.07 -0.06 -2.40
C CYS A 173 16.96 1.48 -2.44
N SER A 174 18.05 2.23 -2.29
CA SER A 174 18.08 3.69 -2.52
C SER A 174 17.88 4.07 -3.99
N LYS A 175 18.28 3.18 -4.92
CA LYS A 175 17.92 3.31 -6.35
C LYS A 175 16.44 2.97 -6.62
N LEU A 176 15.80 2.22 -5.73
CA LEU A 176 14.38 1.81 -5.82
C LEU A 176 13.44 2.76 -5.05
N THR A 177 13.97 3.48 -4.07
CA THR A 177 13.22 4.42 -3.24
C THR A 177 13.82 5.80 -3.49
N PRO A 178 13.32 6.57 -4.48
CA PRO A 178 13.47 8.02 -4.41
C PRO A 178 12.89 8.42 -3.06
N THR A 179 13.62 9.20 -2.28
CA THR A 179 13.33 9.63 -0.92
C THR A 179 12.12 10.59 -0.83
N GLN A 180 11.02 10.25 -1.50
CA GLN A 180 9.82 11.07 -1.71
C GLN A 180 8.61 10.58 -0.89
N VAL A 181 8.83 9.85 0.21
CA VAL A 181 7.77 9.58 1.20
C VAL A 181 7.18 10.89 1.76
N ARG A 182 7.84 12.05 1.57
CA ARG A 182 7.32 13.37 1.95
C ARG A 182 6.77 14.22 0.79
N SER A 183 7.12 13.94 -0.47
CA SER A 183 6.77 14.83 -1.60
C SER A 183 5.88 14.19 -2.68
N HIS A 184 5.61 12.89 -2.60
CA HIS A 184 4.76 12.21 -3.61
C HIS A 184 3.24 12.13 -3.36
N PRO A 185 2.63 12.56 -2.23
CA PRO A 185 1.17 12.46 -2.10
C PRO A 185 0.41 13.51 -2.92
N SER A 186 1.10 14.47 -3.54
CA SER A 186 0.46 15.62 -4.17
C SER A 186 0.07 15.42 -5.63
N ASN A 187 0.71 14.55 -6.41
CA ASN A 187 0.48 14.49 -7.86
C ASN A 187 -0.35 13.30 -8.36
N SER A 188 -0.52 12.25 -7.57
CA SER A 188 -1.23 11.04 -8.03
C SER A 188 -2.75 11.08 -7.81
N ILE A 189 -3.25 12.06 -7.04
CA ILE A 189 -4.70 12.34 -6.89
C ILE A 189 -5.18 13.38 -7.93
N VAL A 190 -4.24 13.99 -8.68
CA VAL A 190 -4.49 15.17 -9.54
C VAL A 190 -4.97 14.80 -10.95
N GLU A 191 -5.00 13.52 -11.31
CA GLU A 191 -5.56 13.08 -12.61
C GLU A 191 -7.07 12.77 -12.52
N ILE A 192 -7.86 13.70 -11.96
CA ILE A 192 -9.34 13.74 -12.07
C ILE A 192 -9.80 15.13 -12.53
#